data_AF-A0A8D1E8M4-F1
#
_entry.id   AF-A0A8D1E8M4-F1
#
_cell.length_a   1.000
_cell.length_b   1.000
_cell.length_c   1.000
_cell.angle_alpha   90.00
_cell.angle_beta   90.00
_cell.angle_gamma   90.00
#
_symmetry.space_group_name_H-M   'P 1'
#
loop_
_entity.id
_entity.type
_entity.pdbx_description
1 polymer ?
#
loop_
_entity_poly.entity_id
_entity_poly.type
_entity_poly.pdbx_seq_one_letter_code
_entity_poly.pdbx_strand_id
1 'polypeptide(L)'
;MASRLPVAGPTLLAKRRYMRQHLDYVRRRLMFEPRGHRDMYGAVLVPSELPEAHLGVLFLHNEGYSPMCGHAVLALGRFALDYGLVSAPPTGAREALVNIHCPCGLVTAFVECEGGRSRGPVRFHSVPAFALATDLLVDVPGHGKVVVDIAYGGAFYAFVSAEKLGLDVCSSKTRDLVDAASAVTEAVKAQFKINHPDSEDLAFLYGTILTDGKDTYSEEPTTNICVFADAQVDRSPTGSGVTARIALQYHKGLLKLNQTRAFKSSATSSIFTGKAVRETKCGDFKAVIVEVSGQAHYTGTASFIVEDDDPLRDGFLLK
;
A
#
# COMPACT_ATOMS: atom_id res chain seq x y z
N MET A 1 30.53 -5.92 12.23
CA MET A 1 29.44 -6.78 11.72
C MET A 1 28.14 -6.27 12.32
N ALA A 2 27.27 -5.61 11.54
CA ALA A 2 25.96 -5.22 12.06
C ALA A 2 25.20 -6.49 12.45
N SER A 3 24.83 -6.63 13.73
CA SER A 3 24.00 -7.74 14.18
C SER A 3 22.71 -7.72 13.37
N ARG A 4 22.47 -8.75 12.56
CA ARG A 4 21.19 -8.90 11.84
C ARG A 4 20.08 -8.90 12.89
N LEU A 5 19.06 -8.08 12.71
CA LEU A 5 17.89 -8.06 13.59
C LEU A 5 17.33 -9.50 13.68
N PRO A 6 17.27 -10.13 14.87
CA PRO A 6 16.92 -11.53 15.01
C PRO A 6 15.40 -11.71 14.90
N VAL A 7 14.87 -11.58 13.68
CA VAL A 7 13.45 -11.78 13.38
C VAL A 7 13.20 -13.28 13.18
N ALA A 8 12.47 -13.90 14.11
CA ALA A 8 12.13 -15.31 14.03
C ALA A 8 10.84 -15.56 13.23
N GLY A 9 10.72 -16.77 12.67
CA GLY A 9 9.51 -17.23 11.99
C GLY A 9 9.80 -17.92 10.66
N PRO A 10 9.12 -19.03 10.33
CA PRO A 10 9.35 -19.77 9.09
C PRO A 10 8.79 -19.06 7.86
N THR A 11 7.77 -18.22 8.02
CA THR A 11 7.13 -17.47 6.94
C THR A 11 7.24 -15.96 7.15
N LEU A 12 7.06 -15.16 6.10
CA LEU A 12 7.08 -13.72 6.18
C LEU A 12 5.96 -13.17 7.09
N LEU A 13 4.78 -13.80 7.06
CA LEU A 13 3.70 -13.51 8.01
C LEU A 13 4.07 -13.87 9.46
N ALA A 14 4.77 -14.98 9.69
CA ALA A 14 5.29 -15.31 11.02
C ALA A 14 6.33 -14.28 11.50
N LYS A 15 7.23 -13.83 10.60
CA LYS A 15 8.19 -12.75 10.88
C LYS A 15 7.49 -11.43 11.20
N ARG A 16 6.42 -11.08 10.47
CA ARG A 16 5.56 -9.92 10.76
C ARG A 16 4.95 -10.02 12.15
N ARG A 17 4.35 -11.16 12.51
CA ARG A 17 3.79 -11.41 13.85
C ARG A 17 4.86 -11.28 14.93
N TYR A 18 6.03 -11.87 14.70
CA TYR A 18 7.15 -11.80 15.64
C TYR A 18 7.63 -10.36 15.85
N MET A 19 7.82 -9.60 14.78
CA MET A 19 8.19 -8.18 14.88
C MET A 19 7.15 -7.39 15.67
N ARG A 20 5.86 -7.58 15.38
CA ARG A 20 4.78 -6.90 16.11
C ARG A 20 4.74 -7.26 17.60
N GLN A 21 4.97 -8.53 17.94
CA GLN A 21 4.83 -9.03 19.31
C GLN A 21 6.08 -8.78 20.17
N HIS A 22 7.27 -8.79 19.58
CA HIS A 22 8.53 -8.79 20.33
C HIS A 22 9.45 -7.62 19.99
N LEU A 23 9.31 -7.02 18.80
CA LEU A 23 10.24 -6.00 18.29
C LEU A 23 9.53 -4.71 17.82
N ASP A 24 8.33 -4.40 18.31
CA ASP A 24 7.59 -3.20 17.88
C ASP A 24 8.34 -1.89 18.20
N TYR A 25 9.28 -1.94 19.16
CA TYR A 25 10.20 -0.83 19.41
C TYR A 25 10.97 -0.42 18.14
N VAL A 26 11.29 -1.34 17.22
CA VAL A 26 11.97 -1.01 15.95
C VAL A 26 11.08 -0.09 15.11
N ARG A 27 9.79 -0.44 15.00
CA ARG A 27 8.82 0.38 14.27
C ARG A 27 8.66 1.75 14.94
N ARG A 28 8.42 1.78 16.26
CA ARG A 28 8.23 3.05 16.99
C ARG A 28 9.45 3.97 16.84
N ARG A 29 10.66 3.44 17.03
CA ARG A 29 11.92 4.18 16.87
C ARG A 29 12.10 4.80 15.50
N LEU A 30 11.70 4.10 14.43
CA LEU A 30 11.91 4.55 13.05
C LEU A 30 10.77 5.42 12.53
N MET A 31 9.53 5.17 12.94
CA MET A 31 8.35 5.85 12.40
C MET A 31 7.95 7.08 13.22
N PHE A 32 8.13 7.05 14.55
CA PHE A 32 7.68 8.12 15.44
C PHE A 32 8.68 9.26 15.54
N GLU A 33 8.20 10.42 16.01
CA GLU A 33 9.09 11.51 16.42
C GLU A 33 10.02 11.02 17.53
N PRO A 34 11.29 11.48 17.59
CA PRO A 34 11.87 12.58 16.81
C PRO A 34 12.51 12.16 15.48
N ARG A 35 12.53 10.85 15.15
CA ARG A 35 13.25 10.33 13.96
C ARG A 35 12.39 10.32 12.71
N GLY A 36 11.11 10.00 12.88
CA GLY A 36 10.07 10.10 11.88
C GLY A 36 9.06 11.18 12.25
N HIS A 37 7.80 10.93 11.89
CA HIS A 37 6.65 11.78 12.19
C HIS A 37 5.37 10.95 12.01
N ARG A 38 4.21 11.49 12.38
CA ARG A 38 2.89 10.80 12.33
C ARG A 38 2.59 10.10 11.00
N ASP A 39 3.16 10.61 9.92
CA ASP A 39 2.90 10.15 8.56
C ASP A 39 4.07 9.43 7.90
N MET A 40 5.10 9.08 8.67
CA MET A 40 6.23 8.29 8.19
C MET A 40 5.77 6.89 7.78
N TYR A 41 6.42 6.36 6.75
CA TYR A 41 6.22 4.99 6.28
C TYR A 41 7.58 4.34 6.02
N GLY A 42 7.71 3.06 6.32
CA GLY A 42 8.99 2.37 6.25
C GLY A 42 8.90 0.93 5.79
N ALA A 43 10.06 0.34 5.59
CA ALA A 43 10.23 -1.05 5.21
C ALA A 43 11.46 -1.61 5.93
N VAL A 44 11.31 -2.78 6.55
CA VAL A 44 12.42 -3.56 7.11
C VAL A 44 12.68 -4.72 6.17
N LEU A 45 13.91 -4.81 5.65
CA LEU A 45 14.32 -5.93 4.83
C LEU A 45 14.61 -7.14 5.72
N VAL A 46 14.06 -8.29 5.34
CA VAL A 46 14.24 -9.57 6.03
C VAL A 46 14.47 -10.68 5.00
N PRO A 47 15.11 -11.80 5.40
CA PRO A 47 15.17 -12.97 4.54
C PRO A 47 13.77 -13.46 4.17
N SER A 48 13.58 -13.85 2.92
CA SER A 48 12.36 -14.51 2.43
C SER A 48 12.51 -16.03 2.53
N GLU A 49 11.42 -16.74 2.77
CA GLU A 49 11.32 -18.20 2.62
C GLU A 49 11.08 -18.64 1.17
N LEU A 50 10.70 -17.72 0.29
CA LEU A 50 10.48 -18.00 -1.13
C LEU A 50 11.81 -17.93 -1.89
N PRO A 51 12.25 -19.02 -2.57
CA PRO A 51 13.51 -19.06 -3.32
C PRO A 51 13.61 -18.02 -4.45
N GLU A 52 12.47 -17.67 -5.07
CA GLU A 52 12.37 -16.73 -6.18
C GLU A 52 12.35 -15.27 -5.75
N ALA A 53 12.25 -14.98 -4.45
CA ALA A 53 12.25 -13.63 -3.92
C ALA A 53 13.68 -13.10 -3.77
N HIS A 54 13.94 -11.93 -4.35
CA HIS A 54 15.21 -11.24 -4.17
C HIS A 54 15.31 -10.54 -2.81
N LEU A 55 14.17 -10.09 -2.27
CA LEU A 55 14.07 -9.51 -0.93
C LEU A 55 12.74 -9.86 -0.27
N GLY A 56 12.77 -10.10 1.04
CA GLY A 56 11.57 -10.07 1.89
C GLY A 56 11.44 -8.71 2.56
N VAL A 57 10.22 -8.22 2.71
CA VAL A 57 9.95 -6.91 3.31
C VAL A 57 8.84 -6.97 4.34
N LEU A 58 9.02 -6.24 5.44
CA LEU A 58 7.99 -5.94 6.42
C LEU A 58 7.73 -4.44 6.44
N PHE A 59 6.54 -4.03 5.99
CA PHE A 59 6.16 -2.62 5.93
C PHE A 59 5.77 -2.09 7.31
N LEU A 60 6.15 -0.83 7.59
CA LEU A 60 5.99 -0.15 8.86
C LEU A 60 5.20 1.15 8.66
N HIS A 61 4.30 1.47 9.60
CA HIS A 61 3.59 2.75 9.66
C HIS A 61 3.31 3.16 11.11
N ASN A 62 2.52 4.22 11.30
CA ASN A 62 2.32 4.83 12.62
C ASN A 62 1.58 3.93 13.63
N GLU A 63 0.72 3.04 13.17
CA GLU A 63 -0.04 2.13 14.03
C GLU A 63 0.56 0.72 14.10
N GLY A 64 1.32 0.30 13.09
CA GLY A 64 1.76 -1.09 13.02
C GLY A 64 2.42 -1.49 11.70
N TYR A 65 2.04 -2.67 11.22
CA TYR A 65 2.66 -3.33 10.08
C TYR A 65 1.64 -3.58 8.98
N SER A 66 1.92 -3.12 7.77
CA SER A 66 1.03 -3.31 6.61
C SER A 66 1.28 -4.64 5.90
N PRO A 67 0.25 -5.27 5.30
CA PRO A 67 0.43 -6.43 4.45
C PRO A 67 1.02 -6.10 3.06
N MET A 68 0.83 -4.87 2.57
CA MET A 68 1.29 -4.44 1.25
C MET A 68 1.42 -2.91 1.20
N CYS A 69 2.37 -2.40 0.42
CA CYS A 69 2.49 -0.98 0.13
C CYS A 69 3.03 -0.75 -1.27
N GLY A 70 2.17 -0.27 -2.18
CA GLY A 70 2.56 -0.08 -3.57
C GLY A 70 3.63 1.01 -3.77
N HIS A 71 3.53 2.15 -3.08
CA HIS A 71 4.54 3.22 -3.20
C HIS A 71 5.92 2.75 -2.68
N ALA A 72 5.93 1.93 -1.62
CA ALA A 72 7.16 1.35 -1.09
C ALA A 72 7.75 0.30 -2.03
N VAL A 73 6.93 -0.51 -2.71
CA VAL A 73 7.40 -1.45 -3.74
C VAL A 73 8.10 -0.72 -4.89
N LEU A 74 7.56 0.42 -5.34
CA LEU A 74 8.21 1.24 -6.37
C LEU A 74 9.59 1.72 -5.92
N ALA A 75 9.69 2.22 -4.68
CA ALA A 75 10.95 2.67 -4.10
C ALA A 75 11.95 1.52 -3.88
N LEU A 76 11.47 0.38 -3.37
CA LEU A 76 12.28 -0.81 -3.10
C LEU A 76 12.81 -1.48 -4.37
N GLY A 77 12.05 -1.46 -5.47
CA GLY A 77 12.54 -1.92 -6.77
C GLY A 77 13.80 -1.15 -7.17
N ARG A 78 13.75 0.19 -7.13
CA ARG A 78 14.93 1.03 -7.41
C ARG A 78 16.06 0.75 -6.45
N PHE A 79 15.77 0.71 -5.14
CA PHE A 79 16.75 0.46 -4.09
C PHE A 79 17.48 -0.87 -4.30
N ALA A 80 16.74 -1.93 -4.63
CA ALA A 80 17.32 -3.25 -4.83
C ALA A 80 18.29 -3.27 -6.02
N LEU A 81 17.97 -2.59 -7.12
CA LEU A 81 18.85 -2.48 -8.28
C LEU A 81 20.06 -1.58 -7.98
N ASP A 82 19.81 -0.36 -7.52
CA ASP A 82 20.85 0.68 -7.38
C ASP A 82 21.91 0.34 -6.33
N TYR A 83 21.52 -0.40 -5.29
CA TYR A 83 22.42 -0.84 -4.22
C TYR A 83 22.91 -2.29 -4.41
N GLY A 84 22.64 -2.91 -5.57
CA GLY A 84 23.17 -4.23 -5.92
C GLY A 84 22.62 -5.39 -5.08
N LEU A 85 21.41 -5.25 -4.52
CA LEU A 85 20.69 -6.39 -3.92
C LEU A 85 20.16 -7.35 -5.00
N VAL A 86 19.95 -6.85 -6.21
CA VAL A 86 19.77 -7.66 -7.41
C VAL A 86 20.89 -7.38 -8.40
N SER A 87 21.24 -8.39 -9.19
CA SER A 87 22.17 -8.21 -10.30
C SER A 87 21.60 -7.25 -11.34
N ALA A 88 22.46 -6.39 -11.89
CA ALA A 88 22.10 -5.60 -13.05
C ALA A 88 21.66 -6.52 -14.21
N PRO A 89 20.64 -6.13 -14.99
CA PRO A 89 20.18 -6.95 -16.09
C PRO A 89 21.23 -6.98 -17.23
N PRO A 90 21.14 -7.94 -18.17
CA PRO A 90 22.07 -8.04 -19.28
C PRO A 90 22.19 -6.74 -20.09
N THR A 91 23.37 -6.50 -20.67
CA THR A 91 23.62 -5.31 -21.51
C THR A 91 22.55 -5.16 -22.59
N GLY A 92 21.91 -3.98 -22.63
CA GLY A 92 20.84 -3.66 -23.58
C GLY A 92 19.42 -3.89 -23.05
N ALA A 93 19.25 -4.58 -21.91
CA ALA A 93 17.97 -4.63 -21.22
C ALA A 93 17.56 -3.25 -20.71
N ARG A 94 16.28 -2.90 -20.88
CA ARG A 94 15.70 -1.61 -20.43
C ARG A 94 15.00 -1.70 -19.08
N GLU A 95 14.79 -2.91 -18.57
CA GLU A 95 14.15 -3.13 -17.29
C GLU A 95 14.89 -4.23 -16.52
N ALA A 96 15.00 -4.05 -15.21
CA ALA A 96 15.41 -5.08 -14.25
C ALA A 96 14.19 -5.62 -13.51
N LEU A 97 14.11 -6.94 -13.37
CA LEU A 97 13.06 -7.60 -12.61
C LEU A 97 13.48 -7.76 -11.14
N VAL A 98 12.63 -7.30 -10.23
CA VAL A 98 12.84 -7.40 -8.78
C VAL A 98 11.63 -8.09 -8.14
N ASN A 99 11.80 -9.33 -7.73
CA ASN A 99 10.81 -10.06 -6.95
C ASN A 99 10.90 -9.68 -5.47
N ILE A 100 9.85 -9.06 -4.96
CA ILE A 100 9.73 -8.58 -3.58
C ILE A 100 8.67 -9.42 -2.88
N HIS A 101 9.09 -10.18 -1.88
CA HIS A 101 8.15 -10.91 -1.03
C HIS A 101 7.57 -9.97 0.03
N CYS A 102 6.31 -9.61 -0.17
CA CYS A 102 5.50 -8.82 0.77
C CYS A 102 4.64 -9.74 1.63
N PRO A 103 4.13 -9.31 2.79
CA PRO A 103 3.27 -10.16 3.62
C PRO A 103 1.99 -10.64 2.90
N CYS A 104 1.51 -9.90 1.89
CA CYS A 104 0.39 -10.32 1.03
C CYS A 104 0.78 -11.35 -0.06
N GLY A 105 2.06 -11.68 -0.21
CA GLY A 105 2.59 -12.56 -1.26
C GLY A 105 3.69 -11.91 -2.11
N LEU A 106 4.10 -12.61 -3.17
CA LEU A 106 5.15 -12.17 -4.08
C LEU A 106 4.64 -11.06 -5.02
N VAL A 107 5.38 -9.96 -5.09
CA VAL A 107 5.13 -8.82 -5.98
C VAL A 107 6.34 -8.63 -6.88
N THR A 108 6.13 -8.56 -8.19
CA THR A 108 7.21 -8.39 -9.17
C THR A 108 7.29 -6.95 -9.62
N ALA A 109 8.35 -6.25 -9.26
CA ALA A 109 8.67 -4.92 -9.77
C ALA A 109 9.53 -5.00 -11.04
N PHE A 110 9.28 -4.11 -11.98
CA PHE A 110 10.01 -3.90 -13.22
C PHE A 110 10.57 -2.48 -13.14
N VAL A 111 11.88 -2.40 -12.98
CA VAL A 111 12.61 -1.16 -12.75
C VAL A 111 13.20 -0.75 -14.08
N GLU A 112 12.70 0.34 -14.67
CA GLU A 112 13.35 0.90 -15.85
C GLU A 112 14.79 1.28 -15.49
N CYS A 113 15.74 0.92 -16.35
CA CYS A 113 17.16 1.04 -16.06
C CYS A 113 18.00 1.36 -17.30
N GLU A 114 19.10 2.07 -17.07
CA GLU A 114 20.12 2.37 -18.08
C GLU A 114 21.50 2.23 -17.42
N GLY A 115 22.42 1.51 -18.08
CA GLY A 115 23.76 1.28 -17.53
C GLY A 115 23.75 0.55 -16.18
N GLY A 116 22.77 -0.33 -15.95
CA GLY A 116 22.64 -1.10 -14.71
C GLY A 116 22.14 -0.32 -13.50
N ARG A 117 21.68 0.93 -13.68
CA ARG A 117 21.06 1.74 -12.62
C ARG A 117 19.63 2.11 -12.97
N SER A 118 18.80 2.26 -11.95
CA SER A 118 17.40 2.66 -12.14
C SER A 118 17.32 4.04 -12.77
N ARG A 119 16.44 4.17 -13.75
CA ARG A 119 16.17 5.40 -14.48
C ARG A 119 14.69 5.45 -14.82
N GLY A 120 14.01 6.52 -14.42
CA GLY A 120 12.61 6.71 -14.76
C GLY A 120 11.63 5.97 -13.84
N PRO A 121 10.41 5.66 -14.33
CA PRO A 121 9.37 5.01 -13.56
C PRO A 121 9.70 3.55 -13.20
N VAL A 122 9.04 3.07 -12.15
CA VAL A 122 8.97 1.66 -11.81
C VAL A 122 7.52 1.24 -12.00
N ARG A 123 7.31 0.01 -12.46
CA ARG A 123 5.99 -0.63 -12.45
C ARG A 123 6.05 -1.92 -11.67
N PHE A 124 4.94 -2.39 -11.12
CA PHE A 124 4.87 -3.71 -10.49
C PHE A 124 3.61 -4.45 -10.90
N HIS A 125 3.68 -5.78 -10.91
CA HIS A 125 2.52 -6.65 -10.98
C HIS A 125 2.12 -7.07 -9.58
N SER A 126 0.86 -6.83 -9.24
CA SER A 126 0.29 -7.11 -7.92
C SER A 126 0.14 -8.61 -7.65
N VAL A 127 -0.13 -8.95 -6.40
CA VAL A 127 -0.83 -10.19 -6.05
C VAL A 127 -2.26 -10.19 -6.64
N PRO A 128 -2.96 -11.33 -6.71
CA PRO A 128 -4.36 -11.35 -7.14
C PRO A 128 -5.22 -10.31 -6.38
N ALA A 129 -5.86 -9.42 -7.14
CA ALA A 129 -6.70 -8.35 -6.63
C ALA A 129 -8.16 -8.59 -7.04
N PHE A 130 -9.11 -8.32 -6.14
CA PHE A 130 -10.52 -8.66 -6.36
C PHE A 130 -11.47 -7.72 -5.61
N ALA A 131 -12.71 -7.62 -6.08
CA ALA A 131 -13.79 -7.00 -5.33
C ALA A 131 -14.33 -8.02 -4.29
N LEU A 132 -14.38 -7.62 -3.02
CA LEU A 132 -14.92 -8.45 -1.93
C LEU A 132 -16.44 -8.27 -1.81
N ALA A 133 -16.89 -7.02 -1.84
CA ALA A 133 -18.30 -6.65 -1.77
C ALA A 133 -18.52 -5.36 -2.55
N THR A 134 -19.63 -5.28 -3.28
CA THR A 134 -20.05 -4.04 -3.96
C THR A 134 -21.39 -3.57 -3.42
N ASP A 135 -21.60 -2.26 -3.48
CA ASP A 135 -22.86 -1.62 -3.13
C ASP A 135 -23.35 -1.94 -1.71
N LEU A 136 -22.40 -2.12 -0.78
CA LEU A 136 -22.67 -2.42 0.62
C LEU A 136 -23.21 -1.16 1.32
N LEU A 137 -24.43 -1.25 1.84
CA LEU A 137 -25.03 -0.15 2.60
C LEU A 137 -24.56 -0.20 4.06
N VAL A 138 -23.87 0.84 4.52
CA VAL A 138 -23.30 0.95 5.86
C VAL A 138 -23.86 2.17 6.57
N ASP A 139 -24.28 2.04 7.82
CA ASP A 139 -24.68 3.17 8.65
C ASP A 139 -23.44 3.85 9.24
N VAL A 140 -23.11 5.05 8.76
CA VAL A 140 -21.91 5.80 9.13
C VAL A 140 -22.31 6.92 10.09
N PRO A 141 -21.88 6.89 11.37
CA PRO A 141 -22.19 7.94 12.33
C PRO A 141 -21.79 9.32 11.79
N GLY A 142 -22.74 10.27 11.84
CA GLY A 142 -22.56 11.63 11.31
C GLY A 142 -22.83 11.80 9.81
N HIS A 143 -22.90 10.70 9.04
CA HIS A 143 -23.12 10.73 7.58
C HIS A 143 -24.35 9.92 7.12
N GLY A 144 -24.97 9.14 8.00
CA GLY A 144 -26.14 8.32 7.70
C GLY A 144 -25.80 7.08 6.88
N LYS A 145 -26.74 6.58 6.08
CA LYS A 145 -26.53 5.38 5.26
C LYS A 145 -25.72 5.71 4.01
N VAL A 146 -24.53 5.15 3.92
CA VAL A 146 -23.58 5.36 2.84
C VAL A 146 -23.34 4.04 2.10
N VAL A 147 -23.34 4.09 0.78
CA VAL A 147 -22.99 2.93 -0.05
C VAL A 147 -21.47 2.89 -0.21
N VAL A 148 -20.86 1.77 0.15
CA VAL A 148 -19.42 1.54 0.05
C VAL A 148 -19.14 0.28 -0.78
N ASP A 149 -18.03 0.28 -1.49
CA ASP A 149 -17.45 -0.94 -2.04
C ASP A 149 -16.26 -1.39 -1.19
N ILE A 150 -15.99 -2.69 -1.12
CA ILE A 150 -14.81 -3.23 -0.46
C ILE A 150 -14.04 -4.08 -1.48
N ALA A 151 -12.75 -3.77 -1.66
CA ALA A 151 -11.88 -4.50 -2.58
C ALA A 151 -10.49 -4.73 -2.00
N TYR A 152 -9.83 -5.77 -2.50
CA TYR A 152 -8.50 -6.21 -2.10
C TYR A 152 -7.47 -5.93 -3.20
N GLY A 153 -6.34 -5.35 -2.81
CA GLY A 153 -5.20 -5.09 -3.70
C GLY A 153 -3.85 -5.36 -3.01
N GLY A 154 -3.80 -6.42 -2.21
CA GLY A 154 -2.72 -6.68 -1.21
C GLY A 154 -3.05 -6.15 0.18
N ALA A 155 -4.04 -5.27 0.29
CA ALA A 155 -4.72 -4.83 1.50
C ALA A 155 -6.20 -4.56 1.16
N PHE A 156 -7.11 -4.66 2.13
CA PHE A 156 -8.52 -4.32 1.93
C PHE A 156 -8.77 -2.83 2.15
N TYR A 157 -9.55 -2.24 1.24
CA TYR A 157 -9.99 -0.85 1.35
C TYR A 157 -11.49 -0.75 1.19
N ALA A 158 -12.10 0.17 1.93
CA ALA A 158 -13.44 0.67 1.65
C ALA A 158 -13.31 1.82 0.64
N PHE A 159 -14.14 1.82 -0.40
CA PHE A 159 -14.20 2.88 -1.40
C PHE A 159 -15.53 3.59 -1.29
N VAL A 160 -15.48 4.92 -1.26
CA VAL A 160 -16.66 5.77 -1.22
C VAL A 160 -16.35 7.10 -1.91
N SER A 161 -17.30 7.61 -2.70
CA SER A 161 -17.18 8.97 -3.24
C SER A 161 -17.32 9.98 -2.10
N ALA A 162 -16.41 10.96 -2.02
CA ALA A 162 -16.49 12.01 -1.01
C ALA A 162 -17.81 12.80 -1.08
N GLU A 163 -18.42 12.91 -2.27
CA GLU A 163 -19.71 13.59 -2.46
C GLU A 163 -20.81 12.95 -1.61
N LYS A 164 -20.78 11.62 -1.43
CA LYS A 164 -21.75 10.88 -0.59
C LYS A 164 -21.63 11.22 0.90
N LEU A 165 -20.54 11.85 1.29
CA LEU A 165 -20.27 12.32 2.65
C LEU A 165 -20.43 13.85 2.75
N GLY A 166 -20.88 14.52 1.69
CA GLY A 166 -21.00 15.98 1.62
C GLY A 166 -19.66 16.69 1.43
N LEU A 167 -18.64 15.98 0.91
CA LEU A 167 -17.27 16.46 0.77
C LEU A 167 -16.81 16.39 -0.69
N ASP A 168 -15.67 17.03 -0.96
CA ASP A 168 -14.99 17.00 -2.25
C ASP A 168 -13.50 16.75 -2.00
N VAL A 169 -12.96 15.68 -2.59
CA VAL A 169 -11.55 15.27 -2.37
C VAL A 169 -10.53 16.30 -2.84
N CYS A 170 -10.88 17.22 -3.74
CA CYS A 170 -9.97 18.22 -4.28
C CYS A 170 -9.95 19.53 -3.47
N SER A 171 -11.05 19.87 -2.81
CA SER A 171 -11.27 21.20 -2.22
C SER A 171 -11.62 21.21 -0.73
N SER A 172 -12.09 20.09 -0.18
CA SER A 172 -12.38 19.99 1.26
C SER A 172 -11.10 20.01 2.08
N LYS A 173 -11.18 20.45 3.34
CA LYS A 173 -10.03 20.44 4.24
C LYS A 173 -9.62 18.99 4.49
N THR A 174 -8.31 18.74 4.51
CA THR A 174 -7.76 17.39 4.75
C THR A 174 -8.30 16.77 6.04
N ARG A 175 -8.49 17.58 7.10
CA ARG A 175 -9.06 17.11 8.37
C ARG A 175 -10.47 16.54 8.19
N ASP A 176 -11.35 17.24 7.47
CA ASP A 176 -12.73 16.81 7.27
C ASP A 176 -12.77 15.50 6.45
N LEU A 177 -11.88 15.36 5.47
CA LEU A 177 -11.70 14.11 4.70
C LEU A 177 -11.19 12.96 5.59
N VAL A 178 -10.24 13.24 6.48
CA VAL A 178 -9.69 12.26 7.43
C VAL A 178 -10.74 11.80 8.42
N ASP A 179 -11.49 12.73 9.00
CA ASP A 179 -12.53 12.43 9.98
C ASP A 179 -13.64 11.58 9.34
N ALA A 180 -14.10 11.94 8.13
CA ALA A 180 -15.12 11.18 7.41
C ALA A 180 -14.63 9.77 6.98
N ALA A 181 -13.41 9.66 6.46
CA ALA A 181 -12.84 8.36 6.08
C ALA A 181 -12.60 7.45 7.29
N SER A 182 -12.24 8.02 8.44
CA SER A 182 -12.10 7.29 9.70
C SER A 182 -13.46 6.80 10.20
N ALA A 183 -14.50 7.64 10.14
CA ALA A 183 -15.87 7.24 10.47
C ALA A 183 -16.38 6.09 9.60
N VAL A 184 -16.12 6.14 8.28
CA VAL A 184 -16.45 5.04 7.36
C VAL A 184 -15.69 3.76 7.73
N THR A 185 -14.38 3.87 8.02
CA THR A 185 -13.55 2.73 8.40
C THR A 185 -14.10 2.02 9.63
N GLU A 186 -14.41 2.76 10.68
CA GLU A 186 -14.95 2.18 11.92
C GLU A 186 -16.37 1.61 11.73
N ALA A 187 -17.20 2.29 10.95
CA ALA A 187 -18.54 1.80 10.61
C ALA A 187 -18.50 0.47 9.84
N VAL A 188 -17.60 0.34 8.86
CA VAL A 188 -17.40 -0.90 8.10
C VAL A 188 -16.88 -2.01 9.00
N LYS A 189 -15.87 -1.75 9.84
CA LYS A 189 -15.35 -2.75 10.80
C LYS A 189 -16.44 -3.28 11.73
N ALA A 190 -17.35 -2.41 12.17
CA ALA A 190 -18.43 -2.78 13.08
C ALA A 190 -19.55 -3.59 12.39
N GLN A 191 -19.80 -3.37 11.10
CA GLN A 191 -20.96 -3.91 10.39
C GLN A 191 -20.63 -5.00 9.37
N PHE A 192 -19.36 -5.15 8.98
CA PHE A 192 -18.94 -6.07 7.94
C PHE A 192 -17.66 -6.83 8.33
N LYS A 193 -17.78 -8.16 8.45
CA LYS A 193 -16.63 -9.02 8.72
C LYS A 193 -15.87 -9.34 7.44
N ILE A 194 -14.63 -8.90 7.37
CA ILE A 194 -13.72 -9.22 6.27
C ILE A 194 -13.04 -10.57 6.52
N ASN A 195 -12.95 -11.40 5.48
CA ASN A 195 -12.15 -12.62 5.47
C ASN A 195 -11.24 -12.58 4.23
N HIS A 196 -10.05 -13.19 4.31
CA HIS A 196 -9.16 -13.37 3.17
C HIS A 196 -8.98 -14.87 2.89
N PRO A 197 -9.10 -15.36 1.64
CA PRO A 197 -9.04 -16.79 1.32
C PRO A 197 -7.78 -17.50 1.84
N ASP A 198 -6.64 -16.82 1.77
CA ASP A 198 -5.34 -17.45 2.03
C ASP A 198 -4.87 -17.32 3.50
N SER A 199 -5.33 -16.31 4.26
CA SER A 199 -4.80 -16.05 5.61
C SER A 199 -5.61 -15.03 6.42
N GLU A 200 -5.94 -15.37 7.66
CA GLU A 200 -6.56 -14.47 8.64
C GLU A 200 -5.67 -13.25 8.98
N ASP A 201 -4.34 -13.36 8.84
CA ASP A 201 -3.43 -12.23 9.10
C ASP A 201 -3.60 -11.07 8.08
N LEU A 202 -4.29 -11.34 6.96
CA LEU A 202 -4.62 -10.39 5.89
C LEU A 202 -6.08 -9.93 5.95
N ALA A 203 -6.91 -10.55 6.78
CA ALA A 203 -8.37 -10.40 6.82
C ALA A 203 -8.84 -9.17 7.61
N PHE A 204 -8.31 -7.99 7.30
CA PHE A 204 -8.71 -6.76 7.99
C PHE A 204 -8.78 -5.56 7.04
N LEU A 205 -9.66 -4.61 7.38
CA LEU A 205 -9.78 -3.35 6.66
C LEU A 205 -8.57 -2.47 6.96
N TYR A 206 -7.78 -2.15 5.94
CA TYR A 206 -6.58 -1.33 6.09
C TYR A 206 -6.92 0.16 6.20
N GLY A 207 -7.95 0.61 5.49
CA GLY A 207 -8.42 1.99 5.54
C GLY A 207 -9.54 2.28 4.54
N THR A 208 -9.89 3.55 4.43
CA THR A 208 -10.89 4.04 3.49
C THR A 208 -10.22 4.95 2.45
N ILE A 209 -10.57 4.73 1.19
CA ILE A 209 -10.17 5.58 0.06
C ILE A 209 -11.38 6.40 -0.36
N LEU A 210 -11.31 7.71 -0.13
CA LEU A 210 -12.29 8.66 -0.65
C LEU A 210 -11.92 8.99 -2.10
N THR A 211 -12.91 8.91 -2.98
CA THR A 211 -12.74 9.17 -4.42
C THR A 211 -13.52 10.41 -4.86
N ASP A 212 -13.23 10.89 -6.06
CA ASP A 212 -14.03 11.91 -6.76
C ASP A 212 -15.30 11.37 -7.42
N GLY A 213 -15.65 10.09 -7.20
CA GLY A 213 -16.80 9.43 -7.82
C GLY A 213 -16.67 9.16 -9.32
N LYS A 214 -15.53 9.49 -9.96
CA LYS A 214 -15.30 9.30 -11.40
C LYS A 214 -14.76 7.90 -11.71
N ASP A 215 -15.54 6.87 -11.39
CA ASP A 215 -15.11 5.48 -11.60
C ASP A 215 -15.31 4.98 -13.04
N THR A 216 -16.24 5.57 -13.80
CA THR A 216 -16.34 5.33 -15.24
C THR A 216 -15.05 5.75 -15.93
N TYR A 217 -14.57 4.90 -16.85
CA TYR A 217 -13.36 5.19 -17.61
C TYR A 217 -13.43 6.54 -18.34
N SER A 218 -12.31 7.25 -18.29
CA SER A 218 -11.99 8.46 -19.03
C SER A 218 -10.47 8.54 -19.21
N GLU A 219 -10.00 9.39 -20.12
CA GLU A 219 -8.55 9.68 -20.24
C GLU A 219 -8.06 10.59 -19.10
N GLU A 220 -8.97 11.37 -18.50
CA GLU A 220 -8.65 12.24 -17.38
C GLU A 220 -8.36 11.45 -16.10
N PRO A 221 -7.33 11.83 -15.31
CA PRO A 221 -7.06 11.19 -14.02
C PRO A 221 -8.26 11.31 -13.07
N THR A 222 -8.60 10.20 -12.39
CA THR A 222 -9.49 10.25 -11.22
C THR A 222 -8.67 10.56 -9.97
N THR A 223 -9.25 11.29 -9.03
CA THR A 223 -8.59 11.75 -7.82
C THR A 223 -9.03 10.94 -6.60
N ASN A 224 -8.11 10.65 -5.69
CA ASN A 224 -8.42 10.06 -4.39
C ASN A 224 -7.49 10.50 -3.27
N ILE A 225 -7.96 10.28 -2.04
CA ILE A 225 -7.15 10.30 -0.81
C ILE A 225 -7.37 8.99 -0.07
N CYS A 226 -6.29 8.40 0.45
CA CYS A 226 -6.33 7.22 1.28
C CYS A 226 -6.06 7.61 2.73
N VAL A 227 -6.95 7.19 3.62
CA VAL A 227 -6.81 7.36 5.07
C VAL A 227 -6.75 5.96 5.68
N PHE A 228 -5.67 5.69 6.39
CA PHE A 228 -5.35 4.34 6.90
C PHE A 228 -4.66 4.42 8.25
N ALA A 229 -4.48 3.27 8.90
CA ALA A 229 -3.84 3.17 10.21
C ALA A 229 -4.50 4.12 11.24
N ASP A 230 -3.71 4.81 12.07
CA ASP A 230 -4.18 5.81 13.05
C ASP A 230 -4.39 7.19 12.38
N ALA A 231 -5.34 7.23 11.45
CA ALA A 231 -5.70 8.40 10.64
C ALA A 231 -4.52 9.01 9.85
N GLN A 232 -3.63 8.16 9.35
CA GLN A 232 -2.54 8.52 8.45
C GLN A 232 -3.08 8.77 7.03
N VAL A 233 -2.55 9.80 6.35
CA VAL A 233 -2.90 10.10 4.95
C VAL A 233 -1.82 9.55 4.01
N ASP A 234 -2.17 8.77 2.98
CA ASP A 234 -1.19 8.50 1.91
C ASP A 234 -1.06 9.74 1.01
N ARG A 235 0.17 10.22 0.85
CA ARG A 235 0.47 11.36 -0.03
C ARG A 235 0.54 10.96 -1.49
N SER A 236 0.72 9.68 -1.78
CA SER A 236 0.64 9.10 -3.12
C SER A 236 -0.80 8.69 -3.46
N PRO A 237 -1.09 8.30 -4.72
CA PRO A 237 -2.36 7.70 -5.08
C PRO A 237 -2.64 6.35 -4.41
N THR A 238 -1.71 5.83 -3.58
CA THR A 238 -1.79 4.56 -2.85
C THR A 238 -1.75 3.35 -3.78
N GLY A 239 -0.57 2.80 -4.09
CA GLY A 239 -0.46 1.75 -5.13
C GLY A 239 -1.27 0.45 -4.87
N SER A 240 -1.43 0.03 -3.62
CA SER A 240 -2.35 -1.07 -3.25
C SER A 240 -3.83 -0.65 -3.36
N GLY A 241 -4.13 0.62 -3.11
CA GLY A 241 -5.44 1.25 -3.35
C GLY A 241 -5.78 1.32 -4.84
N VAL A 242 -4.84 1.76 -5.69
CA VAL A 242 -4.95 1.71 -7.16
C VAL A 242 -5.18 0.29 -7.63
N THR A 243 -4.42 -0.68 -7.09
CA THR A 243 -4.61 -2.11 -7.37
C THR A 243 -6.04 -2.57 -7.08
N ALA A 244 -6.54 -2.30 -5.87
CA ALA A 244 -7.91 -2.65 -5.47
C ALA A 244 -8.97 -1.92 -6.31
N ARG A 245 -8.76 -0.64 -6.63
CA ARG A 245 -9.69 0.18 -7.41
C ARG A 245 -9.77 -0.26 -8.87
N ILE A 246 -8.66 -0.67 -9.47
CA ILE A 246 -8.65 -1.31 -10.80
C ILE A 246 -9.42 -2.62 -10.77
N ALA A 247 -9.21 -3.47 -9.77
CA ALA A 247 -9.93 -4.73 -9.64
C ALA A 247 -11.44 -4.51 -9.48
N LEU A 248 -11.84 -3.49 -8.70
CA LEU A 248 -13.23 -3.08 -8.53
C LEU A 248 -13.85 -2.53 -9.83
N GLN A 249 -13.16 -1.62 -10.52
CA GLN A 249 -13.63 -1.06 -11.79
C GLN A 249 -13.75 -2.14 -12.88
N TYR A 250 -12.79 -3.07 -12.95
CA TYR A 250 -12.86 -4.22 -13.84
C TYR A 250 -14.03 -5.15 -13.48
N HIS A 251 -14.22 -5.46 -12.19
CA HIS A 251 -15.34 -6.27 -11.71
C HIS A 251 -16.70 -5.67 -12.08
N LYS A 252 -16.84 -4.34 -11.98
CA LYS A 252 -18.04 -3.58 -12.37
C LYS A 252 -18.18 -3.36 -13.89
N GLY A 253 -17.24 -3.86 -14.70
CA GLY A 253 -17.24 -3.66 -16.16
C GLY A 253 -16.93 -2.22 -16.61
N LEU A 254 -16.42 -1.38 -15.72
CA LEU A 254 -16.08 0.03 -15.99
C LEU A 254 -14.70 0.19 -16.64
N LEU A 255 -13.87 -0.84 -16.60
CA LEU A 255 -12.53 -0.88 -17.19
C LEU A 255 -12.28 -2.23 -17.87
N LYS A 256 -11.67 -2.20 -19.06
CA LYS A 256 -11.30 -3.41 -19.80
C LYS A 256 -9.90 -3.92 -19.43
N LEU A 257 -9.62 -5.18 -19.75
CA LEU A 257 -8.27 -5.73 -19.67
C LEU A 257 -7.29 -4.89 -20.51
N ASN A 258 -6.10 -4.64 -19.99
CA ASN A 258 -5.04 -3.83 -20.57
C ASN A 258 -5.39 -2.35 -20.81
N GLN A 259 -6.51 -1.85 -20.27
CA GLN A 259 -6.88 -0.45 -20.35
C GLN A 259 -6.28 0.34 -19.18
N THR A 260 -5.38 1.27 -19.49
CA THR A 260 -4.68 2.09 -18.49
C THR A 260 -5.56 3.23 -17.98
N ARG A 261 -5.62 3.41 -16.65
CA ARG A 261 -6.28 4.51 -15.96
C ARG A 261 -5.26 5.27 -15.10
N ALA A 262 -5.34 6.60 -15.09
CA ALA A 262 -4.51 7.45 -14.24
C ALA A 262 -5.24 7.79 -12.92
N PHE A 263 -4.49 7.74 -11.81
CA PHE A 263 -4.97 8.02 -10.46
C PHE A 263 -4.11 9.12 -9.85
N LYS A 264 -4.76 10.21 -9.44
CA LYS A 264 -4.12 11.40 -8.88
C LYS A 264 -4.34 11.44 -7.37
N SER A 265 -3.27 11.72 -6.62
CA SER A 265 -3.36 12.03 -5.19
C SER A 265 -3.96 13.42 -5.00
N SER A 266 -4.99 13.57 -4.17
CA SER A 266 -5.45 14.91 -3.81
C SER A 266 -4.48 15.65 -2.89
N ALA A 267 -3.61 14.93 -2.18
CA ALA A 267 -2.66 15.53 -1.23
C ALA A 267 -1.45 16.16 -1.91
N THR A 268 -0.99 15.60 -3.05
CA THR A 268 0.26 16.04 -3.71
C THR A 268 0.14 16.23 -5.22
N SER A 269 -1.02 15.92 -5.82
CA SER A 269 -1.19 15.84 -7.27
C SER A 269 -0.27 14.84 -7.99
N SER A 270 0.48 14.01 -7.27
CA SER A 270 1.24 12.91 -7.85
C SER A 270 0.31 11.91 -8.55
N ILE A 271 0.82 11.27 -9.61
CA ILE A 271 0.04 10.37 -10.45
C ILE A 271 0.70 8.99 -10.48
N PHE A 272 -0.13 7.96 -10.31
CA PHE A 272 0.16 6.58 -10.66
C PHE A 272 -0.76 6.17 -11.81
N THR A 273 -0.33 5.21 -12.60
CA THR A 273 -1.20 4.54 -13.58
C THR A 273 -1.47 3.10 -13.14
N GLY A 274 -2.63 2.59 -13.49
CA GLY A 274 -3.05 1.22 -13.20
C GLY A 274 -3.75 0.57 -14.39
N LYS A 275 -3.57 -0.73 -14.58
CA LYS A 275 -4.38 -1.55 -15.52
C LYS A 275 -4.45 -3.00 -15.08
N ALA A 276 -5.60 -3.65 -15.30
CA ALA A 276 -5.69 -5.10 -15.17
C ALA A 276 -4.93 -5.74 -16.34
N VAL A 277 -3.92 -6.57 -16.06
CA VAL A 277 -3.09 -7.19 -17.11
C VAL A 277 -3.45 -8.64 -17.39
N ARG A 278 -4.03 -9.34 -16.40
CA ARG A 278 -4.42 -10.74 -16.55
C ARG A 278 -5.51 -11.12 -15.56
N GLU A 279 -6.46 -11.94 -16.00
CA GLU A 279 -7.46 -12.57 -15.15
C GLU A 279 -6.86 -13.75 -14.34
N THR A 280 -7.35 -13.95 -13.12
CA THR A 280 -6.94 -15.02 -12.23
C THR A 280 -8.00 -15.27 -11.15
N LYS A 281 -7.65 -15.98 -10.08
CA LYS A 281 -8.51 -16.24 -8.92
C LYS A 281 -7.74 -16.05 -7.62
N CYS A 282 -8.45 -15.75 -6.55
CA CYS A 282 -7.98 -15.83 -5.16
C CYS A 282 -9.09 -16.51 -4.36
N GLY A 283 -8.90 -17.77 -3.97
CA GLY A 283 -10.00 -18.64 -3.55
C GLY A 283 -11.12 -18.66 -4.60
N ASP A 284 -12.35 -18.37 -4.15
CA ASP A 284 -13.54 -18.31 -5.01
C ASP A 284 -13.74 -16.97 -5.73
N PHE A 285 -12.93 -15.95 -5.40
CA PHE A 285 -13.08 -14.63 -6.00
C PHE A 285 -12.48 -14.58 -7.42
N LYS A 286 -13.24 -14.01 -8.36
CA LYS A 286 -12.72 -13.58 -9.65
C LYS A 286 -11.74 -12.43 -9.42
N ALA A 287 -10.48 -12.63 -9.76
CA ALA A 287 -9.41 -11.70 -9.47
C ALA A 287 -8.69 -11.29 -10.76
N VAL A 288 -7.89 -10.23 -10.65
CA VAL A 288 -6.98 -9.78 -11.70
C VAL A 288 -5.59 -9.53 -11.11
N ILE A 289 -4.57 -9.74 -11.92
CA ILE A 289 -3.26 -9.14 -11.69
C ILE A 289 -3.31 -7.73 -12.23
N VAL A 290 -2.91 -6.75 -11.42
CA VAL A 290 -2.87 -5.34 -11.81
C VAL A 290 -1.42 -4.91 -11.97
N GLU A 291 -1.14 -4.20 -13.05
CA GLU A 291 0.08 -3.44 -13.18
C GLU A 291 -0.14 -2.03 -12.65
N VAL A 292 0.70 -1.58 -11.73
CA VAL A 292 0.74 -0.20 -11.25
C VAL A 292 2.10 0.41 -11.58
N SER A 293 2.11 1.62 -12.11
CA SER A 293 3.34 2.37 -12.43
C SER A 293 3.38 3.72 -11.74
N GLY A 294 4.57 4.13 -11.32
CA GLY A 294 4.82 5.40 -10.67
C GLY A 294 6.31 5.70 -10.57
N GLN A 295 6.64 6.81 -9.91
CA GLN A 295 8.03 7.26 -9.75
C GLN A 295 8.37 7.43 -8.28
N ALA A 296 9.60 7.09 -7.92
CA ALA A 296 10.16 7.26 -6.59
C ALA A 296 11.53 7.94 -6.68
N HIS A 297 11.88 8.76 -5.69
CA HIS A 297 13.14 9.50 -5.64
C HIS A 297 13.84 9.28 -4.29
N TYR A 298 15.17 9.24 -4.31
CA TYR A 298 15.94 9.24 -3.07
C TYR A 298 15.93 10.65 -2.48
N THR A 299 15.63 10.77 -1.20
CA THR A 299 15.67 12.04 -0.47
C THR A 299 16.93 12.20 0.37
N GLY A 300 17.59 11.09 0.71
CA GLY A 300 18.84 11.09 1.46
C GLY A 300 19.20 9.69 1.97
N THR A 301 20.27 9.64 2.76
CA THR A 301 20.64 8.48 3.58
C THR A 301 20.72 8.93 5.03
N ALA A 302 20.28 8.08 5.95
CA ALA A 302 20.27 8.38 7.38
C ALA A 302 20.79 7.19 8.17
N SER A 303 21.52 7.48 9.25
CA SER A 303 21.88 6.51 10.29
C SER A 303 21.29 7.01 11.60
N PHE A 304 20.44 6.21 12.23
CA PHE A 304 19.83 6.55 13.51
C PHE A 304 20.57 5.89 14.66
N ILE A 305 20.84 6.66 15.71
CA ILE A 305 21.46 6.20 16.95
C ILE A 305 20.40 6.22 18.05
N VAL A 306 20.47 5.23 18.94
CA VAL A 306 19.57 5.06 20.09
C VAL A 306 20.45 4.87 21.31
N GLU A 307 20.41 5.84 22.23
CA GLU A 307 21.15 5.80 23.49
C GLU A 307 20.26 5.22 24.60
N ASP A 308 20.88 4.52 25.55
CA ASP A 308 20.13 3.83 26.60
C ASP A 308 19.45 4.79 27.59
N ASP A 309 20.00 5.99 27.77
CA ASP A 309 19.51 7.04 28.66
C ASP A 309 18.60 8.08 27.98
N ASP A 310 18.37 7.97 26.65
CA ASP A 310 17.43 8.85 25.92
C ASP A 310 15.97 8.53 26.35
N PRO A 311 15.25 9.47 27.00
CA PRO A 311 13.89 9.25 27.47
C PRO A 311 12.89 9.13 26.31
N LEU A 312 13.23 9.62 25.12
CA LEU A 312 12.45 9.54 23.89
C LEU A 312 12.98 8.46 22.94
N ARG A 313 13.85 7.55 23.42
CA ARG A 313 14.52 6.55 22.59
C ARG A 313 13.55 5.75 21.75
N ASP A 314 12.39 5.39 22.28
CA ASP A 314 11.36 4.61 21.61
C ASP A 314 10.34 5.46 20.81
N GLY A 315 10.47 6.78 20.82
CA GLY A 315 9.65 7.73 20.09
C GLY A 315 8.27 8.01 20.68
N PHE A 316 7.61 9.04 20.14
CA PHE A 316 6.28 9.50 20.55
C PHE A 316 5.46 10.05 19.36
N LEU A 317 4.15 10.18 19.56
CA LEU A 317 3.24 10.86 18.63
C LEU A 317 2.42 11.90 19.37
N LEU A 318 2.24 13.06 18.75
CA LEU A 318 1.21 14.03 19.13
C LEU A 318 -0.06 13.72 18.34
N LYS A 319 -1.18 13.56 19.04
CA LYS A 319 -2.48 13.19 18.46
C LYS A 319 -3.42 14.37 18.36
#